data_AF-A0A1T4SWS3-F1
#
_entry.id   AF-A0A1T4SWS3-F1
#
_cell.length_a   1.000
_cell.length_b   1.000
_cell.length_c   1.000
_cell.angle_alpha   90.00
_cell.angle_beta   90.00
_cell.angle_gamma   90.00
#
_symmetry.space_group_name_H-M   'P 1'
#
loop_
_entity.id
_entity.type
_entity.pdbx_description
1 polymer ?
#
loop_
_entity_poly.entity_id
_entity_poly.type
_entity_poly.pdbx_seq_one_letter_code
_entity_poly.pdbx_strand_id
1 'polypeptide(L)'
;MAKTWANAPSPCIDVCKYKRKGRCIGCGMTKDEKKAFGLLREKDAKKAFFRVLLDRLAEQGGAAFWATAYRRKCEKKGLPCPLDKLDLSEDAEEPAA
;
A
#
# COMPACT_ATOMS: atom_id res chain seq x y z
N MET A 1 -19.15 8.06 5.24
CA MET A 1 -17.77 8.55 5.45
C MET A 1 -16.76 7.42 5.23
N ALA A 2 -16.29 7.21 4.00
CA ALA A 2 -15.35 6.12 3.70
C ALA A 2 -13.92 6.49 4.14
N LYS A 3 -13.58 6.24 5.41
CA LYS A 3 -12.22 6.38 5.99
C LYS A 3 -11.25 5.29 5.50
N THR A 4 -11.35 4.87 4.23
CA THR A 4 -10.54 3.81 3.61
C THR A 4 -9.03 4.08 3.77
N TRP A 5 -8.62 5.34 3.59
CA TRP A 5 -7.22 5.77 3.73
C TRP A 5 -6.77 6.04 5.17
N ALA A 6 -7.69 6.46 6.06
CA ALA A 6 -7.35 6.67 7.47
C ALA A 6 -7.06 5.34 8.16
N ASN A 7 -7.89 4.32 7.88
CA ASN A 7 -7.76 2.97 8.42
C ASN A 7 -6.90 2.04 7.55
N ALA A 8 -6.29 2.56 6.48
CA ALA A 8 -5.47 1.78 5.56
C ALA A 8 -4.40 1.01 6.35
N PRO A 9 -4.41 -0.35 6.32
CA PRO A 9 -3.40 -1.14 6.99
C PRO A 9 -2.05 -0.92 6.32
N SER A 10 -0.97 -1.09 7.10
CA SER A 10 0.39 -0.92 6.60
C SER A 10 0.61 -1.75 5.32
N PRO A 11 1.28 -1.19 4.28
CA PRO A 11 1.59 -1.86 3.00
C PRO A 11 2.51 -3.09 3.15
N CYS A 12 2.99 -3.38 4.35
CA CYS A 12 3.68 -4.61 4.66
C CYS A 12 2.71 -5.80 4.64
N ILE A 13 2.97 -6.81 3.82
CA ILE A 13 2.19 -8.06 3.76
C ILE A 13 2.69 -9.14 4.76
N ASP A 14 3.40 -8.72 5.80
CA ASP A 14 4.00 -9.56 6.86
C ASP A 14 4.99 -10.64 6.41
N VAL A 15 5.34 -10.70 5.13
CA VAL A 15 6.40 -11.58 4.59
C VAL A 15 7.79 -10.93 4.59
N CYS A 16 8.04 -10.01 5.54
CA CYS A 16 9.24 -9.16 5.58
C CYS A 16 10.54 -9.99 5.46
N LYS A 17 11.16 -9.94 4.28
CA LYS A 17 12.39 -10.69 3.99
C LYS A 17 13.39 -9.80 3.25
N TYR A 18 14.34 -9.25 4.01
CA TYR A 18 15.31 -8.25 3.55
C TYR A 18 16.56 -8.91 2.96
N LYS A 19 16.46 -9.48 1.75
CA LYS A 19 17.60 -10.13 1.08
C LYS A 19 18.26 -9.29 -0.03
N ARG A 20 17.64 -8.19 -0.44
CA ARG A 20 18.12 -7.33 -1.55
C ARG A 20 18.66 -6.00 -1.01
N LYS A 21 19.90 -5.96 -0.52
CA LYS A 21 20.54 -4.73 0.01
C LYS A 21 19.66 -3.96 1.03
N GLY A 22 19.05 -4.66 1.98
CA GLY A 22 18.17 -4.04 3.00
C GLY A 22 16.73 -3.76 2.53
N ARG A 23 16.33 -4.24 1.35
CA ARG A 23 14.99 -4.10 0.79
C ARG A 23 14.20 -5.39 0.91
N CYS A 24 12.94 -5.28 1.32
CA CYS A 24 12.02 -6.41 1.44
C CYS A 24 11.62 -6.95 0.07
N ILE A 25 11.74 -8.26 -0.16
CA ILE A 25 11.32 -8.88 -1.44
C ILE A 25 9.80 -8.95 -1.61
N GLY A 26 9.03 -8.90 -0.51
CA GLY A 26 7.58 -9.01 -0.55
C GLY A 26 6.90 -7.67 -0.80
N CYS A 27 7.24 -6.66 0.00
CA CYS A 27 6.64 -5.33 -0.11
C CYS A 27 7.55 -4.28 -0.73
N GLY A 28 8.77 -4.61 -1.16
CA GLY A 28 9.68 -3.64 -1.80
C GLY A 28 10.23 -2.53 -0.89
N MET A 29 9.73 -2.42 0.34
CA MET A 29 10.13 -1.37 1.29
C MET A 29 11.43 -1.70 2.02
N THR A 30 12.14 -0.64 2.39
CA THR A 30 13.19 -0.71 3.42
C THR A 30 12.58 -0.63 4.83
N LYS A 31 13.41 -0.92 5.83
CA LYS A 31 13.02 -0.81 7.24
C LYS A 31 12.71 0.64 7.63
N ASP A 32 13.45 1.59 7.07
CA ASP A 32 13.27 3.03 7.26
C ASP A 32 11.96 3.53 6.66
N GLU A 33 11.64 3.12 5.43
CA GLU A 33 10.34 3.40 4.80
C GLU A 33 9.18 2.84 5.63
N LYS A 34 9.34 1.66 6.24
CA LYS A 34 8.32 1.07 7.12
C LYS A 34 8.13 1.89 8.39
N LYS A 35 9.21 2.39 8.98
CA LYS A 35 9.17 3.24 10.18
C LYS A 35 8.55 4.60 9.86
N ALA A 36 8.94 5.22 8.75
CA ALA A 36 8.35 6.45 8.25
C ALA A 36 6.84 6.28 8.04
N PHE A 37 6.40 5.21 7.37
CA PHE A 37 4.97 4.95 7.15
C PHE A 37 4.17 4.80 8.46
N GLY A 38 4.77 4.26 9.52
CA GLY A 38 4.13 4.18 10.84
C GLY A 38 3.91 5.54 11.51
N LEU A 39 4.75 6.54 11.16
CA LEU A 39 4.64 7.92 11.61
C LEU A 39 3.67 8.73 10.74
N LEU A 40 3.52 8.36 9.46
CA LEU A 40 2.55 8.96 8.54
C LEU A 40 1.11 8.61 8.95
N ARG A 41 0.40 9.59 9.51
CA ARG A 41 -1.03 9.48 9.84
C ARG A 41 -1.95 10.06 8.77
N GLU A 42 -1.43 10.88 7.87
CA GLU A 42 -2.21 11.53 6.81
C GLU A 42 -2.62 10.59 5.68
N LYS A 43 -3.82 10.79 5.16
CA LYS A 43 -4.41 9.97 4.10
C LYS A 43 -3.69 10.17 2.77
N ASP A 44 -3.42 11.43 2.41
CA ASP A 44 -2.76 11.81 1.17
C ASP A 44 -1.33 11.30 1.12
N ALA A 45 -0.59 11.43 2.23
CA ALA A 45 0.75 10.90 2.34
C ALA A 45 0.77 9.36 2.21
N LYS A 46 -0.22 8.65 2.79
CA LYS A 46 -0.39 7.20 2.58
C LYS A 46 -0.71 6.87 1.12
N LYS A 47 -1.60 7.63 0.48
CA LYS A 47 -1.97 7.42 -0.94
C LYS A 47 -0.76 7.59 -1.87
N ALA A 48 -0.04 8.69 -1.71
CA ALA A 48 1.19 8.96 -2.47
C ALA A 48 2.22 7.84 -2.25
N PHE A 49 2.39 7.39 -1.01
CA PHE A 49 3.31 6.30 -0.68
C PHE A 49 2.94 4.99 -1.38
N PHE A 50 1.66 4.61 -1.37
CA PHE A 50 1.20 3.39 -2.06
C PHE A 50 1.42 3.47 -3.57
N ARG A 51 1.21 4.63 -4.19
CA ARG A 51 1.41 4.81 -5.64
C ARG A 51 2.88 4.62 -6.02
N VAL A 52 3.79 5.24 -5.29
CA VAL A 52 5.25 5.06 -5.49
C VAL A 52 5.67 3.61 -5.23
N LEU A 53 5.07 2.97 -4.22
CA LEU A 53 5.39 1.58 -3.90
C LEU A 53 4.93 0.60 -5.00
N LEU A 54 3.72 0.81 -5.52
CA LEU A 54 3.15 0.01 -6.60
C LEU A 54 3.96 0.13 -7.88
N ASP A 55 4.32 1.36 -8.27
CA ASP A 55 5.16 1.64 -9.44
C ASP A 55 6.49 0.87 -9.35
N ARG A 56 7.16 0.99 -8.20
CA ARG A 56 8.41 0.26 -7.92
C ARG A 56 8.22 -1.26 -7.92
N LEU A 57 7.11 -1.75 -7.35
CA LEU A 57 6.79 -3.18 -7.36
C LEU A 57 6.47 -3.68 -8.78
N ALA A 58 5.90 -2.84 -9.64
CA ALA A 58 5.63 -3.14 -11.03
C ALA A 58 6.95 -3.25 -11.81
N GLU A 59 7.88 -2.32 -11.61
CA GLU A 59 9.25 -2.41 -12.16
C GLU A 59 9.99 -3.68 -11.71
N GLN A 60 9.74 -4.14 -10.47
CA GLN A 60 10.35 -5.35 -9.92
C GLN A 60 9.57 -6.64 -10.25
N GLY A 61 8.40 -6.55 -10.89
CA GLY A 61 7.53 -7.70 -11.20
C GLY A 61 6.79 -8.31 -9.98
N GLY A 62 6.75 -7.62 -8.84
CA GLY A 62 6.14 -8.09 -7.59
C GLY A 62 4.74 -7.53 -7.28
N ALA A 63 4.23 -6.61 -8.11
CA ALA A 63 2.99 -5.87 -7.83
C ALA A 63 1.75 -6.77 -7.68
N ALA A 64 1.56 -7.73 -8.59
CA ALA A 64 0.39 -8.62 -8.55
C ALA A 64 0.36 -9.54 -7.32
N PHE A 65 1.52 -10.10 -6.96
CA PHE A 65 1.66 -10.92 -5.75
C PHE A 65 1.40 -10.09 -4.50
N TRP A 66 1.99 -8.89 -4.44
CA TRP A 66 1.79 -7.97 -3.33
C TRP A 66 0.33 -7.53 -3.19
N ALA A 67 -0.35 -7.19 -4.29
CA ALA A 67 -1.74 -6.79 -4.29
C ALA A 67 -2.66 -7.91 -3.77
N THR A 68 -2.40 -9.15 -4.21
CA THR A 68 -3.16 -10.33 -3.75
C THR A 68 -2.98 -10.57 -2.25
N ALA A 69 -1.74 -10.51 -1.76
CA ALA A 69 -1.44 -10.68 -0.34
C ALA A 69 -2.00 -9.53 0.51
N TYR A 70 -1.99 -8.30 -0.02
CA TYR A 70 -2.54 -7.13 0.65
C TYR A 70 -4.06 -7.16 0.73
N ARG A 71 -4.76 -7.63 -0.32
CA ARG A 71 -6.21 -7.86 -0.30
C ARG A 71 -6.61 -8.85 0.81
N ARG A 72 -5.95 -10.01 0.87
CA ARG A 72 -6.15 -10.99 1.96
C ARG A 72 -5.97 -10.39 3.35
N LYS A 73 -5.02 -9.47 3.49
CA LYS A 73 -4.79 -8.76 4.76
C LYS A 73 -5.94 -7.82 5.10
N CYS A 74 -6.47 -7.10 4.11
CA CYS A 74 -7.61 -6.21 4.28
C CYS A 74 -8.87 -7.00 4.66
N GLU A 75 -9.11 -8.12 3.98
CA GLU A 75 -10.20 -9.06 4.28
C GLU A 75 -10.07 -9.62 5.70
N LYS A 76 -8.88 -10.08 6.10
CA LYS A 76 -8.62 -10.57 7.46
C LYS A 76 -8.85 -9.51 8.54
N LYS A 77 -8.67 -8.23 8.20
CA LYS A 77 -8.95 -7.09 9.08
C LYS A 77 -10.40 -6.59 9.00
N GLY A 78 -11.21 -7.10 8.06
CA GLY A 78 -12.56 -6.61 7.80
C GLY A 78 -12.60 -5.15 7.33
N LEU A 79 -11.52 -4.65 6.71
CA LEU A 79 -11.42 -3.26 6.27
C LEU A 79 -11.50 -3.16 4.75
N PRO A 80 -12.13 -2.11 4.20
CA PRO A 80 -12.15 -1.86 2.76
C PRO A 80 -10.71 -1.67 2.26
N CYS A 81 -10.34 -2.43 1.23
CA CYS A 81 -8.98 -2.42 0.69
C CYS A 81 -8.70 -1.07 0.00
N PRO A 82 -7.72 -0.26 0.45
CA PRO A 82 -7.40 1.02 -0.19
C PRO A 82 -6.82 0.86 -1.60
N LEU A 83 -6.31 -0.34 -1.92
CA LEU A 83 -5.78 -0.70 -3.23
C LEU A 83 -6.87 -0.69 -4.31
N ASP A 84 -8.09 -1.11 -3.95
CA ASP A 84 -9.25 -1.11 -4.85
C ASP A 84 -9.63 0.31 -5.27
N LYS A 85 -9.58 1.27 -4.34
CA LYS A 85 -9.77 2.70 -4.65
C LYS A 85 -8.60 3.34 -5.40
N LEU A 86 -7.43 2.71 -5.40
CA LEU A 86 -6.24 3.21 -6.09
C LEU A 86 -6.35 2.86 -7.58
N ASP A 87 -6.76 1.62 -7.87
CA ASP A 87 -7.07 1.08 -9.20
C ASP A 87 -8.26 1.82 -9.84
N LEU A 88 -9.32 2.08 -9.06
CA LEU A 88 -10.50 2.83 -9.51
C LEU A 88 -10.27 4.34 -9.69
N SER A 89 -9.08 4.87 -9.38
CA SER A 89 -8.80 6.32 -9.45
C SER A 89 -8.10 6.79 -10.73
N GLU A 90 -7.95 5.91 -11.73
CA GLU A 90 -7.85 6.36 -13.12
C GLU A 90 -9.21 6.82 -13.69
N ASP A 91 -10.32 6.53 -12.98
CA ASP A 91 -11.68 6.90 -13.39
C ASP A 91 -12.57 7.23 -12.16
N ALA A 92 -12.17 8.24 -11.36
CA ALA A 92 -13.07 8.92 -10.41
C ALA A 92 -12.38 10.16 -9.82
N GLU A 93 -12.08 11.11 -10.70
CA GLU A 93 -12.24 12.51 -10.33
C GLU A 93 -13.74 12.70 -10.04
N GLU A 94 -14.11 12.71 -8.76
CA GLU A 94 -15.42 13.20 -8.35
C GLU A 94 -15.19 14.58 -7.74
N PRO A 95 -15.30 15.66 -8.54
CA PRO A 95 -15.27 17.01 -8.00
C PRO A 95 -16.56 17.23 -7.22
N ALA A 96 -16.43 17.35 -5.90
CA ALA A 96 -17.50 17.82 -5.05
C ALA A 96 -17.07 19.13 -4.39
N ALA A 97 -17.25 20.23 -5.14
CA ALA A 97 -17.46 21.57 -4.61
C ALA A 97 -18.24 22.39 -5.64
#